data_AF-D0MKC4-F1
#
_entry.id   AF-D0MKC4-F1
#
_cell.length_a   1.000
_cell.length_b   1.000
_cell.length_c   1.000
_cell.angle_alpha   90.00
_cell.angle_beta   90.00
_cell.angle_gamma   90.00
#
_symmetry.space_group_name_H-M   'P 1'
#
loop_
_entity.id
_entity.type
_entity.pdbx_description
1 polymer ?
#
loop_
_entity_poly.entity_id
_entity_poly.type
_entity_poly.pdbx_seq_one_letter_code
_entity_poly.pdbx_strand_id
1 'polypeptide(L)'
;MSVEKHFGMRLTPHERRQIERLARLRATTMKEAVLEAVQRRLEELEKEMQPPAPQGRLKDAVHLVGCFEGPEDLSTNPDYLEGYGRS
;
A
#
# COMPACT_ATOMS: atom_id res chain seq x y z
N MET A 1 -13.26 2.56 -26.07
CA MET A 1 -12.64 1.43 -26.80
C MET A 1 -11.15 1.49 -26.53
N SER A 2 -10.56 0.47 -25.89
CA SER A 2 -9.12 0.43 -25.66
C SER A 2 -8.40 0.31 -27.00
N VAL A 3 -7.54 1.27 -27.31
CA VAL A 3 -6.76 1.26 -28.55
C VAL A 3 -5.59 0.30 -28.34
N GLU A 4 -5.70 -0.92 -28.84
CA GLU A 4 -4.57 -1.84 -28.89
C GLU A 4 -3.50 -1.25 -29.80
N LYS A 5 -2.36 -0.86 -29.22
CA LYS A 5 -1.19 -0.38 -29.95
C LYS A 5 -0.20 -1.53 -30.12
N HIS A 6 0.33 -1.69 -31.34
CA HIS A 6 1.38 -2.67 -31.60
C HIS A 6 2.68 -2.27 -30.88
N PHE A 7 3.30 -3.23 -30.19
CA PHE A 7 4.56 -3.03 -29.47
C PHE A 7 5.64 -3.97 -30.04
N GLY A 8 6.58 -3.41 -30.79
CA GLY A 8 7.75 -4.12 -31.30
C GLY A 8 8.98 -3.80 -30.45
N MET A 9 9.75 -4.81 -30.06
CA MET A 9 10.93 -4.69 -29.22
C MET A 9 12.13 -5.40 -29.86
N ARG A 10 13.30 -4.78 -29.80
CA ARG A 10 14.57 -5.44 -30.12
C ARG A 10 15.10 -6.11 -28.86
N LEU A 11 15.37 -7.40 -28.96
CA LEU A 11 15.90 -8.21 -27.87
C LEU A 11 17.27 -8.75 -28.27
N THR A 12 18.22 -8.69 -27.34
CA THR A 12 19.43 -9.47 -27.44
C THR A 12 19.09 -10.97 -27.34
N PRO A 13 19.96 -11.86 -27.87
CA PRO A 13 19.77 -13.31 -27.71
C PRO A 13 19.75 -13.77 -26.25
N HIS A 14 20.36 -12.99 -25.34
CA HIS A 14 20.33 -13.27 -23.91
C HIS A 14 18.96 -12.94 -23.30
N GLU A 15 18.46 -11.72 -23.53
CA GLU A 15 17.14 -11.29 -23.02
C GLU A 15 16.01 -12.18 -23.53
N ARG A 16 16.06 -12.56 -24.82
CA ARG A 16 15.08 -13.50 -25.39
C ARG A 16 15.06 -14.83 -24.64
N ARG A 17 16.24 -15.40 -24.33
CA ARG A 17 16.33 -16.65 -23.57
C ARG A 17 15.79 -16.51 -22.15
N GLN A 18 15.99 -15.36 -21.51
CA GLN A 18 15.43 -15.09 -20.18
C GLN A 18 13.90 -15.03 -20.22
N ILE A 19 13.32 -14.34 -21.22
CA ILE A 19 11.88 -14.24 -21.40
C ILE A 19 11.28 -15.62 -21.74
N GLU A 20 11.91 -16.40 -22.62
CA GLU A 20 11.47 -17.77 -22.93
C GLU A 20 11.50 -18.67 -21.69
N ARG A 21 12.54 -18.55 -20.85
CA ARG A 21 12.62 -19.29 -19.59
C ARG A 21 11.51 -18.88 -18.62
N LEU A 22 11.24 -17.58 -18.49
CA LEU A 22 10.15 -17.05 -17.65
C LEU A 22 8.78 -17.58 -18.12
N ALA A 23 8.52 -17.49 -19.42
CA ALA A 23 7.29 -17.98 -20.05
C ALA A 23 7.08 -19.48 -19.81
N ARG A 24 8.14 -20.30 -19.98
CA ARG A 24 8.09 -21.74 -19.69
C ARG A 24 7.78 -22.04 -18.22
N LEU A 25 8.41 -21.33 -17.30
CA LEU A 25 8.19 -21.54 -15.85
C LEU A 25 6.77 -21.18 -15.43
N ARG A 26 6.12 -20.23 -16.11
CA ARG A 26 4.75 -19.80 -15.82
C ARG A 26 3.68 -20.46 -16.71
N ALA A 27 4.09 -21.31 -17.65
CA ALA A 27 3.23 -21.90 -18.67
C ALA A 27 2.41 -20.85 -19.45
N THR A 28 3.00 -19.68 -19.70
CA THR A 28 2.38 -18.57 -20.43
C THR A 28 3.13 -18.24 -21.73
N THR A 29 2.57 -17.37 -22.55
CA THR A 29 3.28 -16.86 -23.74
C THR A 29 4.36 -15.84 -23.34
N MET A 30 5.35 -15.63 -24.20
CA MET A 30 6.38 -14.60 -23.97
C MET A 30 5.78 -13.20 -23.77
N LYS A 31 4.73 -12.86 -24.53
CA LYS A 31 4.03 -11.57 -24.40
C LYS A 31 3.42 -11.42 -23.02
N GLU A 32 2.64 -12.40 -22.58
CA GLU A 32 1.98 -12.38 -21.28
C GLU A 32 3.01 -12.34 -20.15
N ALA A 33 4.07 -13.14 -20.24
CA ALA A 33 5.13 -13.16 -19.24
C ALA A 33 5.81 -11.78 -19.07
N VAL A 34 6.04 -11.05 -20.16
CA VAL A 34 6.59 -9.69 -20.09
C VAL A 34 5.58 -8.71 -19.49
N LEU A 35 4.31 -8.74 -19.94
CA LEU A 35 3.29 -7.83 -19.43
C LEU A 35 3.03 -8.04 -17.93
N GLU A 36 2.94 -9.29 -17.50
CA GLU A 36 2.78 -9.66 -16.09
C GLU A 36 3.97 -9.20 -15.24
N ALA A 37 5.21 -9.36 -15.75
CA ALA A 37 6.40 -8.88 -15.07
C ALA A 37 6.42 -7.35 -14.90
N VAL A 38 5.99 -6.61 -15.93
CA VAL A 38 5.88 -5.14 -15.87
C VAL A 38 4.81 -4.73 -14.85
N GLN A 39 3.63 -5.33 -14.91
CA GLN A 39 2.54 -5.02 -13.99
C GLN A 39 2.96 -5.27 -12.54
N ARG A 40 3.56 -6.43 -12.25
CA ARG A 40 4.05 -6.75 -10.91
C ARG A 40 5.10 -5.74 -10.42
N ARG A 41 6.02 -5.29 -11.28
CA ARG A 41 7.01 -4.29 -10.89
C ARG A 41 6.39 -2.93 -10.60
N LEU A 42 5.35 -2.55 -11.35
CA LEU A 42 4.59 -1.32 -11.07
C LEU A 42 3.87 -1.41 -9.73
N GLU A 43 3.21 -2.52 -9.42
CA GLU A 43 2.54 -2.72 -8.12
C GLU A 43 3.54 -2.67 -6.94
N GLU A 44 4.74 -3.21 -7.11
CA GLU A 44 5.81 -3.13 -6.11
C GLU A 44 6.27 -1.67 -5.90
N LEU A 45 6.48 -0.92 -6.99
CA LEU A 45 6.87 0.49 -6.92
C LEU A 45 5.76 1.37 -6.31
N GLU A 46 4.50 1.12 -6.66
CA GLU A 46 3.36 1.83 -6.07
C GLU A 46 3.28 1.61 -4.55
N LYS A 47 3.59 0.40 -4.08
CA LYS A 47 3.68 0.09 -2.64
C LYS A 47 4.86 0.79 -1.97
N GLU A 48 6.01 0.86 -2.64
CA GLU A 48 7.19 1.59 -2.14
C GLU A 48 6.96 3.11 -2.08
N MET A 49 6.18 3.64 -3.02
CA MET A 49 5.86 5.07 -3.11
C MET A 49 4.68 5.51 -2.24
N GLN A 50 3.81 4.58 -1.83
CA GLN A 50 2.80 4.90 -0.83
C GLN A 50 3.51 5.22 0.48
N PRO A 51 3.26 6.40 1.08
CA PRO A 51 3.72 6.65 2.43
C PRO A 51 3.20 5.50 3.29
N PRO A 52 3.98 4.97 4.24
CA PRO A 52 3.49 3.92 5.11
C PRO A 52 2.15 4.41 5.64
N ALA A 53 1.07 3.70 5.28
CA ALA A 53 -0.23 3.99 5.85
C ALA A 53 0.01 4.11 7.36
N PRO A 54 -0.53 5.12 8.06
CA PRO A 54 -0.41 5.20 9.50
C PRO A 54 -1.19 4.00 10.06
N GLN A 55 -0.55 2.83 10.06
CA GLN A 55 -0.92 1.68 10.85
C GLN A 55 -0.39 1.99 12.24
N GLY A 56 -0.96 3.06 12.81
CA GLY A 56 -0.91 3.26 14.24
C GLY A 56 -1.56 2.03 14.84
N ARG A 57 -0.76 1.23 15.55
CA ARG A 57 -1.19 0.14 16.43
C ARG A 57 -2.28 0.57 17.43
N LEU A 58 -2.60 1.85 17.48
CA LEU A 58 -3.75 2.47 18.14
C LEU A 58 -5.11 1.94 17.67
N LYS A 59 -5.27 1.47 16.42
CA LYS A 59 -6.53 0.83 15.99
C LYS A 59 -6.83 -0.43 16.79
N ASP A 60 -5.79 -1.20 17.12
CA ASP A 60 -5.93 -2.38 17.96
C ASP A 60 -6.16 -2.02 19.42
N ALA A 61 -5.76 -0.82 19.87
CA ALA A 61 -5.94 -0.33 21.25
C ALA A 61 -7.26 0.41 21.50
N VAL A 62 -8.18 0.47 20.52
CA VAL A 62 -9.48 1.15 20.67
C VAL A 62 -10.29 0.57 21.85
N HIS A 63 -10.16 -0.73 22.11
CA HIS A 63 -10.79 -1.38 23.27
C HIS A 63 -10.17 -0.99 24.63
N LEU A 64 -8.96 -0.42 24.64
CA LEU A 64 -8.33 0.16 25.83
C LEU A 64 -8.77 1.61 26.04
N VAL A 65 -9.40 2.24 25.04
CA VAL A 65 -10.03 3.56 25.17
C VAL A 65 -11.43 3.34 25.73
N GLY A 66 -11.50 3.14 27.04
CA GLY A 66 -12.73 3.07 27.81
C GLY A 66 -12.59 3.98 29.03
N CYS A 67 -13.61 4.80 29.26
CA CYS A 67 -13.73 5.81 30.31
C CYS A 67 -13.10 7.18 30.00
N PHE A 68 -13.59 7.87 28.98
CA PHE A 68 -13.63 9.32 29.04
C PHE A 68 -14.91 9.86 28.39
N GLU A 69 -15.93 10.10 29.20
CA GLU A 69 -17.05 10.99 28.86
C GLU A 69 -16.65 12.40 29.32
N GLY A 70 -15.90 13.09 28.47
CA GLY A 70 -15.47 14.46 28.70
C GLY A 70 -15.09 15.14 27.40
N PRO A 71 -15.00 16.47 27.38
CA PRO A 71 -14.63 17.21 26.17
C PRO A 71 -13.25 16.76 25.66
N GLU A 72 -13.12 16.57 24.34
CA GLU A 72 -11.88 16.11 23.68
C GLU A 72 -10.67 16.99 24.00
N ASP A 73 -10.92 18.25 24.40
CA ASP A 73 -9.91 19.22 24.76
C ASP A 73 -10.24 19.88 26.12
N LEU A 74 -9.44 19.53 27.13
CA LEU A 74 -9.49 20.17 28.46
C LEU A 74 -8.76 21.51 28.49
N SER A 75 -7.96 21.84 27.46
CA SER A 75 -7.24 23.12 27.39
C SER A 75 -8.15 24.29 27.02
N THR A 76 -9.32 24.01 26.43
CA THR A 76 -10.32 25.02 26.08
C THR A 76 -11.34 25.30 27.19
N ASN A 77 -11.42 24.46 28.23
CA ASN A 77 -12.37 24.65 29.34
C ASN A 77 -11.68 24.47 30.70
N PRO A 78 -10.89 25.47 31.15
CA PRO A 78 -10.21 25.43 32.45
C PRO A 78 -11.19 25.32 33.64
N ASP A 79 -12.43 25.79 33.47
CA ASP A 79 -13.49 25.69 34.49
C ASP A 79 -13.94 24.24 34.73
N TYR A 80 -13.74 23.34 33.76
CA TYR A 80 -14.11 21.92 33.88
C TYR A 80 -13.33 21.18 34.97
N LEU A 81 -12.16 21.72 35.36
CA LEU A 81 -11.32 21.17 36.41
C LEU A 81 -11.59 21.81 37.78
N GLU A 82 -12.42 22.86 37.86
CA GLU A 82 -12.76 23.49 39.14
C GLU A 82 -13.61 22.55 40.00
N GLY A 83 -13.04 22.15 41.15
CA GLY A 83 -13.71 21.29 42.14
C GLY A 83 -13.21 19.84 42.17
N TYR A 84 -12.44 19.40 41.18
CA TYR A 84 -11.72 18.13 41.27
C TYR A 84 -10.66 18.19 42.37
N GLY A 85 -10.70 17.25 43.31
CA GLY A 85 -9.73 17.14 44.40
C GLY A 85 -9.97 18.03 45.63
N ARG A 86 -11.15 18.66 45.76
CA ARG A 86 -11.56 19.26 47.04
C ARG A 86 -12.21 18.19 47.92
N SER A 87 -11.61 17.96 49.10
CA SER A 87 -12.13 17.14 50.21
C SER A 87 -12.76 18.02 51.27
#